data_AF-S4Y1I6-F1
#
_entry.id   AF-S4Y1I6-F1
#
_cell.length_a   1.000
_cell.length_b   1.000
_cell.length_c   1.000
_cell.angle_alpha   90.00
_cell.angle_beta   90.00
_cell.angle_gamma   90.00
#
_symmetry.space_group_name_H-M   'P 1'
#
loop_
_entity.id
_entity.type
_entity.pdbx_description
1 polymer ?
#
loop_
_entity_poly.entity_id
_entity_poly.type
_entity_poly.pdbx_seq_one_letter_code
_entity_poly.pdbx_strand_id
1 'polypeptide(L)'
;MANADREGETRAREWTGAGGGDRDAPPRQRRPVRRWRPAACALTGVLAAGALGPGIAGCTRAAPDRSGTAAVEARPIASAAASAGAAPAASAAPAATPPGAAAGWRFESSLGVQIEVPADWAVNDYGCNMSDRPTVVRAQVYQLGCLTPEKPTKQVAQIGADAPEEVKKGPEFTRRDVSLGGVSAERTEGRGADGRHFGWLRIPSRQILISVRTHDPEIARRILDSAQLVSVDHNGCPDRRPPKAAHPGARAAMAPGDPASISICYYGPRGDVLRTSARLSGRDAAALAAALNASRPGPNPDVDPKQCLHPPAPPPADAVLLVEDAAGKGAIHVAFSGCTGRGLDNGAQRAHVNLPIIQRIMIPLGTGFTFNGDLSP
;
A
#
# COMPACT_ATOMS: atom_id res chain seq x y z
N MET A 1 7.93 73.73 -20.61
CA MET A 1 7.58 72.53 -21.40
C MET A 1 7.06 71.49 -20.40
N ALA A 2 5.82 71.60 -19.87
CA ALA A 2 4.49 71.34 -20.46
C ALA A 2 4.37 69.90 -20.97
N ASN A 3 3.48 68.98 -20.56
CA ASN A 3 2.21 68.91 -19.79
C ASN A 3 2.20 67.54 -19.04
N ALA A 4 1.67 67.31 -17.84
CA ALA A 4 0.32 67.53 -17.26
C ALA A 4 -0.80 66.60 -17.80
N ASP A 5 -1.34 65.80 -16.87
CA ASP A 5 -2.74 65.37 -16.66
C ASP A 5 -3.50 64.41 -17.60
N ARG A 6 -3.98 63.29 -17.00
CA ARG A 6 -5.41 62.91 -16.82
C ARG A 6 -5.53 61.50 -16.22
N GLU A 7 -6.00 61.34 -14.98
CA GLU A 7 -7.40 61.19 -14.55
C GLU A 7 -8.08 59.87 -14.99
N GLY A 8 -8.60 59.15 -14.00
CA GLY A 8 -9.40 57.92 -14.21
C GLY A 8 -9.88 57.27 -12.91
N GLU A 9 -10.35 58.06 -11.94
CA GLU A 9 -11.03 57.60 -10.72
C GLU A 9 -12.51 57.38 -11.04
N THR A 10 -13.09 56.21 -10.74
CA THR A 10 -14.55 56.06 -10.69
C THR A 10 -15.01 55.02 -9.64
N ARG A 11 -15.37 55.58 -8.49
CA ARG A 11 -16.58 55.32 -7.67
C ARG A 11 -17.12 53.89 -7.50
N ALA A 12 -17.13 53.54 -6.21
CA ALA A 12 -18.16 52.79 -5.50
C ALA A 12 -19.60 52.92 -6.06
N ARG A 13 -20.29 51.78 -6.11
CA ARG A 13 -21.74 51.71 -6.00
C ARG A 13 -22.13 50.76 -4.87
N GLU A 14 -22.52 51.42 -3.80
CA GLU A 14 -23.50 51.01 -2.81
C GLU A 14 -24.79 50.51 -3.50
N TRP A 15 -25.25 49.31 -3.17
CA TRP A 15 -26.61 48.85 -3.48
C TRP A 15 -27.25 48.34 -2.18
N THR A 16 -27.98 49.24 -1.54
CA THR A 16 -29.01 48.98 -0.54
C THR A 16 -30.36 48.75 -1.24
N GLY A 17 -31.10 47.74 -0.81
CA GLY A 17 -32.51 47.48 -1.18
C GLY A 17 -32.78 45.96 -1.15
N ALA A 18 -33.24 45.33 -0.06
CA ALA A 18 -34.52 45.46 0.64
C ALA A 18 -35.75 45.12 -0.22
N GLY A 19 -36.39 44.00 0.10
CA GLY A 19 -37.85 43.83 0.00
C GLY A 19 -38.37 42.77 -0.98
N GLY A 20 -39.08 41.77 -0.44
CA GLY A 20 -39.90 40.79 -1.17
C GLY A 20 -39.38 39.36 -0.95
N GLY A 21 -39.91 38.52 -0.07
CA GLY A 21 -41.29 38.41 0.38
C GLY A 21 -41.98 37.29 -0.41
N ASP A 22 -41.58 36.04 -0.21
CA ASP A 22 -42.43 34.88 -0.54
C ASP A 22 -42.49 33.94 0.67
N ARG A 23 -43.65 34.02 1.30
CA ARG A 23 -44.21 33.04 2.23
C ARG A 23 -44.79 31.93 1.36
N ASP A 24 -44.44 30.69 1.68
CA ASP A 24 -45.20 29.44 1.46
C ASP A 24 -44.26 28.29 1.12
N ALA A 25 -43.40 27.94 2.08
CA ALA A 25 -42.79 26.62 2.14
C ALA A 25 -43.48 25.82 3.26
N PRO A 26 -44.11 24.66 2.95
CA PRO A 26 -44.75 23.84 3.97
C PRO A 26 -43.70 23.31 4.97
N PRO A 27 -44.06 23.16 6.26
CA PRO A 27 -43.13 22.74 7.29
C PRO A 27 -42.59 21.34 6.99
N ARG A 28 -41.26 21.25 6.82
CA ARG A 28 -40.55 19.96 6.80
C ARG A 28 -40.80 19.25 8.13
N GLN A 29 -41.60 18.19 8.08
CA GLN A 29 -41.76 17.26 9.20
C GLN A 29 -40.39 16.71 9.60
N ARG A 30 -39.94 17.10 10.80
CA ARG A 30 -38.79 16.49 11.45
C ARG A 30 -39.14 15.03 11.76
N ARG A 31 -38.56 14.10 11.01
CA ARG A 31 -38.59 12.68 11.38
C ARG A 31 -37.94 12.52 12.76
N PRO A 32 -38.55 11.78 13.69
CA PRO A 32 -37.97 11.54 15.00
C PRO A 32 -36.66 10.76 14.84
N VAL A 33 -35.58 11.35 15.36
CA VAL A 33 -34.30 10.67 15.53
C VAL A 33 -34.53 9.57 16.56
N ARG A 34 -34.56 8.31 16.09
CA ARG A 34 -34.54 7.14 16.99
C ARG A 34 -33.22 7.18 17.77
N ARG A 35 -33.29 7.65 19.01
CA ARG A 35 -32.24 7.44 20.01
C ARG A 35 -32.07 5.93 20.19
N TRP A 36 -30.95 5.40 19.70
CA TRP A 36 -30.46 4.09 20.09
C TRP A 36 -30.11 4.14 21.57
N ARG A 37 -30.89 3.44 22.39
CA ARG A 37 -30.51 3.11 23.78
C ARG A 37 -29.58 1.89 23.71
N PRO A 38 -28.37 1.94 24.29
CA PRO A 38 -27.59 0.73 24.48
C PRO A 38 -28.32 -0.17 25.49
N ALA A 39 -28.43 -1.44 25.14
CA ALA A 39 -28.94 -2.48 26.04
C ALA A 39 -27.98 -2.61 27.23
N ALA A 40 -28.49 -2.34 28.42
CA ALA A 40 -27.82 -2.66 29.66
C ALA A 40 -27.87 -4.19 29.86
N CYS A 41 -26.72 -4.85 29.80
CA CYS A 41 -26.57 -6.19 30.35
C CYS A 41 -26.70 -6.08 31.88
N ALA A 42 -27.79 -6.64 32.41
CA ALA A 42 -27.94 -6.87 33.83
C ALA A 42 -26.94 -7.95 34.26
N LEU A 43 -25.94 -7.55 35.06
CA LEU A 43 -25.12 -8.43 35.87
C LEU A 43 -25.87 -8.68 37.17
N THR A 44 -26.53 -9.84 37.26
CA THR A 44 -27.11 -10.34 38.50
C THR A 44 -25.98 -10.78 39.41
N GLY A 45 -25.69 -9.97 40.44
CA GLY A 45 -24.82 -10.34 41.54
C GLY A 45 -25.52 -11.30 42.48
N VAL A 46 -24.91 -12.45 42.75
CA VAL A 46 -25.21 -13.28 43.91
C VAL A 46 -24.03 -13.14 44.88
N LEU A 47 -24.33 -12.52 46.02
CA LEU A 47 -23.51 -12.53 47.24
C LEU A 47 -23.64 -13.89 47.91
N ALA A 48 -22.51 -14.53 48.22
CA ALA A 48 -22.40 -15.42 49.38
C ALA A 48 -20.94 -15.44 49.87
N ALA A 49 -20.78 -14.99 51.12
CA ALA A 49 -19.54 -15.01 51.88
C ALA A 49 -19.33 -16.38 52.55
N GLY A 50 -18.07 -16.73 52.87
CA GLY A 50 -17.79 -17.65 53.97
C GLY A 50 -16.62 -18.62 53.79
N ALA A 51 -15.49 -18.26 54.42
CA ALA A 51 -14.69 -19.06 55.36
C ALA A 51 -13.95 -20.38 54.95
N LEU A 52 -12.63 -20.36 55.26
CA LEU A 52 -11.77 -21.40 55.86
C LEU A 52 -11.43 -22.71 55.08
N GLY A 53 -10.13 -23.05 55.00
CA GLY A 53 -9.57 -24.32 54.49
C GLY A 53 -9.80 -25.53 55.44
N PRO A 54 -8.99 -26.61 55.47
CA PRO A 54 -7.82 -27.06 54.66
C PRO A 54 -7.93 -28.53 54.13
N GLY A 55 -6.90 -29.03 53.39
CA GLY A 55 -6.67 -30.47 53.06
C GLY A 55 -7.74 -31.08 52.12
N ILE A 56 -7.63 -32.22 51.44
CA ILE A 56 -6.84 -33.47 51.53
C ILE A 56 -6.96 -34.14 50.14
N ALA A 57 -5.99 -34.98 49.76
CA ALA A 57 -6.08 -36.13 48.82
C ALA A 57 -6.52 -35.83 47.36
N GLY A 58 -5.71 -36.13 46.35
CA GLY A 58 -5.17 -37.47 46.07
C GLY A 58 -6.10 -38.20 45.12
N CYS A 59 -5.79 -38.21 43.82
CA CYS A 59 -6.28 -39.19 42.85
C CYS A 59 -5.37 -39.23 41.62
N THR A 60 -4.38 -40.11 41.69
CA THR A 60 -3.64 -40.66 40.56
C THR A 60 -4.53 -41.58 39.73
N ARG A 61 -4.54 -41.42 38.40
CA ARG A 61 -4.76 -42.51 37.40
C ARG A 61 -3.90 -42.18 36.18
N ALA A 62 -2.74 -42.84 36.04
CA ALA A 62 -2.55 -44.14 35.42
C ALA A 62 -2.55 -44.05 33.88
N ALA A 63 -1.33 -44.00 33.34
CA ALA A 63 -1.03 -44.24 31.94
C ALA A 63 -1.17 -45.75 31.62
N PRO A 64 -1.64 -46.14 30.43
CA PRO A 64 -1.40 -47.46 29.91
C PRO A 64 -0.13 -47.49 29.07
N ASP A 65 0.87 -48.15 29.64
CA ASP A 65 1.97 -48.79 28.94
C ASP A 65 1.41 -49.88 28.00
N ARG A 66 1.81 -49.86 26.72
CA ARG A 66 1.71 -51.04 25.85
C ARG A 66 2.94 -51.14 24.97
N SER A 67 3.95 -51.78 25.55
CA SER A 67 4.95 -52.58 24.85
C SER A 67 4.26 -53.64 24.00
N GLY A 68 4.52 -53.61 22.70
CA GLY A 68 4.12 -54.62 21.73
C GLY A 68 5.25 -54.87 20.75
N THR A 69 6.20 -55.70 21.15
CA THR A 69 7.25 -56.25 20.30
C THR A 69 6.64 -57.26 19.33
N ALA A 70 6.53 -56.90 18.05
CA ALA A 70 6.32 -57.84 16.96
C ALA A 70 7.58 -57.86 16.10
N ALA A 71 8.28 -59.00 16.15
CA ALA A 71 9.37 -59.32 15.25
C ALA A 71 8.81 -59.46 13.82
N VAL A 72 9.31 -58.65 12.90
CA VAL A 72 9.06 -58.79 11.47
C VAL A 72 10.34 -59.33 10.83
N GLU A 73 10.22 -60.53 10.26
CA GLU A 73 11.23 -61.20 9.47
C GLU A 73 11.75 -60.30 8.34
N ALA A 74 13.09 -60.18 8.27
CA ALA A 74 13.78 -59.52 7.19
C ALA A 74 13.74 -60.38 5.92
N ARG A 75 13.01 -59.92 4.91
CA ARG A 75 13.16 -60.37 3.52
C ARG A 75 14.22 -59.49 2.82
N PRO A 76 15.18 -60.07 2.09
CA PRO A 76 16.15 -59.28 1.33
C PRO A 76 15.45 -58.67 0.11
N ILE A 77 15.35 -57.35 0.09
CA ILE A 77 14.90 -56.60 -1.09
C ILE A 77 16.15 -56.31 -1.93
N ALA A 78 16.14 -56.80 -3.16
CA ALA A 78 17.19 -56.60 -4.15
C ALA A 78 17.47 -55.10 -4.37
N SER A 79 18.77 -54.76 -4.41
CA SER A 79 19.25 -53.44 -4.82
C SER A 79 18.91 -53.19 -6.30
N ALA A 80 17.86 -52.42 -6.55
CA ALA A 80 17.65 -51.76 -7.82
C ALA A 80 18.42 -50.43 -7.80
N ALA A 81 19.44 -50.31 -8.65
CA ALA A 81 20.16 -49.09 -8.91
C ALA A 81 19.17 -48.01 -9.41
N ALA A 82 18.86 -47.04 -8.56
CA ALA A 82 18.08 -45.87 -8.93
C ALA A 82 18.97 -44.94 -9.76
N SER A 83 18.79 -45.00 -11.07
CA SER A 83 19.30 -44.02 -12.03
C SER A 83 18.82 -42.63 -11.61
N ALA A 84 19.73 -41.78 -11.15
CA ALA A 84 19.49 -40.37 -10.91
C ALA A 84 19.15 -39.68 -12.24
N GLY A 85 17.88 -39.67 -12.61
CA GLY A 85 17.35 -38.84 -13.68
C GLY A 85 17.45 -37.39 -13.26
N ALA A 86 18.48 -36.70 -13.74
CA ALA A 86 18.60 -35.26 -13.64
C ALA A 86 17.35 -34.62 -14.27
N ALA A 87 16.52 -33.99 -13.44
CA ALA A 87 15.40 -33.19 -13.92
C ALA A 87 15.95 -32.08 -14.83
N PRO A 88 15.40 -31.90 -16.04
CA PRO A 88 15.84 -30.83 -16.91
C PRO A 88 15.59 -29.49 -16.21
N ALA A 89 16.65 -28.71 -16.01
CA ALA A 89 16.57 -27.34 -15.56
C ALA A 89 15.65 -26.60 -16.53
N ALA A 90 14.46 -26.22 -16.06
CA ALA A 90 13.55 -25.36 -16.80
C ALA A 90 14.28 -24.03 -17.04
N SER A 91 14.79 -23.88 -18.26
CA SER A 91 15.34 -22.64 -18.76
C SER A 91 14.21 -21.61 -18.74
N ALA A 92 14.13 -20.83 -17.65
CA ALA A 92 13.25 -19.68 -17.58
C ALA A 92 13.66 -18.72 -18.68
N ALA A 93 12.84 -18.65 -19.74
CA ALA A 93 13.03 -17.70 -20.81
C ALA A 93 13.18 -16.29 -20.19
N PRO A 94 14.14 -15.46 -20.67
CA PRO A 94 14.30 -14.11 -20.16
C PRO A 94 12.97 -13.38 -20.31
N ALA A 95 12.42 -12.90 -19.20
CA ALA A 95 11.20 -12.10 -19.20
C ALA A 95 11.41 -10.91 -20.13
N ALA A 96 10.60 -10.81 -21.18
CA ALA A 96 10.64 -9.69 -22.11
C ALA A 96 10.54 -8.39 -21.31
N THR A 97 11.42 -7.43 -21.60
CA THR A 97 11.36 -6.11 -20.99
C THR A 97 10.00 -5.50 -21.30
N PRO A 98 9.24 -5.02 -20.30
CA PRO A 98 7.95 -4.40 -20.55
C PRO A 98 8.12 -3.23 -21.54
N PRO A 99 7.20 -3.04 -22.49
CA PRO A 99 7.24 -1.87 -23.35
C PRO A 99 7.25 -0.60 -22.48
N GLY A 100 8.08 0.37 -22.84
CA GLY A 100 8.10 1.67 -22.17
C GLY A 100 6.76 2.39 -22.32
N ALA A 101 6.47 3.30 -21.40
CA ALA A 101 5.26 4.11 -21.48
C ALA A 101 5.28 4.96 -22.75
N ALA A 102 4.11 5.24 -23.30
CA ALA A 102 4.00 6.12 -24.45
C ALA A 102 4.54 7.54 -24.17
N ALA A 103 4.93 8.27 -25.22
CA ALA A 103 5.44 9.63 -25.08
C ALA A 103 4.43 10.55 -24.37
N GLY A 104 4.89 11.26 -23.32
CA GLY A 104 4.05 12.11 -22.47
C GLY A 104 3.28 11.36 -21.38
N TRP A 105 3.47 10.05 -21.26
CA TRP A 105 2.85 9.20 -20.25
C TRP A 105 3.93 8.53 -19.38
N ARG A 106 3.53 8.09 -18.20
CA ARG A 106 4.36 7.28 -17.31
C ARG A 106 3.53 6.18 -16.68
N PHE A 107 4.18 5.08 -16.31
CA PHE A 107 3.53 4.04 -15.54
C PHE A 107 3.36 4.42 -14.08
N GLU A 108 2.26 3.98 -13.51
CA GLU A 108 1.98 4.01 -12.08
C GLU A 108 1.46 2.64 -11.67
N SER A 109 2.01 2.10 -10.59
CA SER A 109 1.72 0.75 -10.11
C SER A 109 1.26 0.75 -8.66
N SER A 110 0.34 -0.16 -8.36
CA SER A 110 -0.12 -0.48 -7.02
C SER A 110 -0.92 -1.78 -7.06
N LEU A 111 -0.88 -2.57 -5.99
CA LEU A 111 -1.69 -3.78 -5.81
C LEU A 111 -1.50 -4.87 -6.89
N GLY A 112 -0.35 -4.89 -7.58
CA GLY A 112 -0.10 -5.82 -8.69
C GLY A 112 -0.81 -5.44 -10.00
N VAL A 113 -1.32 -4.21 -10.10
CA VAL A 113 -1.76 -3.61 -11.36
C VAL A 113 -0.90 -2.39 -11.67
N GLN A 114 -0.68 -2.13 -12.95
CA GLN A 114 -0.10 -0.88 -13.43
C GLN A 114 -0.97 -0.25 -14.51
N ILE A 115 -0.96 1.07 -14.57
CA ILE A 115 -1.66 1.90 -15.56
C ILE A 115 -0.69 2.97 -16.08
N GLU A 116 -0.90 3.46 -17.29
CA GLU A 116 -0.30 4.70 -17.77
C GLU A 116 -1.13 5.89 -17.29
N VAL A 117 -0.46 6.95 -16.86
CA VAL A 117 -1.06 8.27 -16.61
C VAL A 117 -0.24 9.36 -17.30
N PRO A 118 -0.80 10.55 -17.57
CA PRO A 118 -0.01 11.65 -18.12
C PRO A 118 1.14 12.02 -17.18
N ALA A 119 2.32 12.27 -17.76
CA ALA A 119 3.56 12.38 -17.01
C ALA A 119 3.62 13.58 -16.04
N ASP A 120 2.79 14.60 -16.27
CA ASP A 120 2.68 15.83 -15.47
C ASP A 120 1.73 15.70 -14.26
N TRP A 121 0.98 14.61 -14.17
CA TRP A 121 0.08 14.34 -13.03
C TRP A 121 0.89 14.19 -11.74
N ALA A 122 0.38 14.80 -10.67
CA ALA A 122 0.95 14.66 -9.34
C ALA A 122 0.72 13.25 -8.79
N VAL A 123 1.52 12.83 -7.81
CA VAL A 123 1.28 11.59 -7.05
C VAL A 123 0.72 11.99 -5.69
N ASN A 124 -0.42 11.40 -5.33
CA ASN A 124 -1.05 11.55 -4.02
C ASN A 124 -1.32 13.01 -3.60
N ASP A 125 -1.49 13.93 -4.56
CA ASP A 125 -2.04 15.27 -4.32
C ASP A 125 -3.55 15.16 -4.09
N TYR A 126 -3.94 14.50 -3.01
CA TYR A 126 -5.31 14.11 -2.70
C TYR A 126 -5.52 14.02 -1.19
N GLY A 127 -6.70 14.45 -0.72
CA GLY A 127 -7.02 14.53 0.71
C GLY A 127 -6.46 15.80 1.35
N CYS A 128 -5.65 15.64 2.41
CA CYS A 128 -5.07 16.77 3.13
C CYS A 128 -4.25 17.67 2.19
N ASN A 129 -4.48 18.98 2.21
CA ASN A 129 -3.76 19.97 1.40
C ASN A 129 -3.83 19.72 -0.11
N MET A 130 -4.88 19.06 -0.63
CA MET A 130 -4.99 18.82 -2.06
C MET A 130 -5.04 20.13 -2.85
N SER A 131 -4.29 20.18 -3.95
CA SER A 131 -4.39 21.23 -4.96
C SER A 131 -5.41 20.88 -6.06
N ASP A 132 -5.55 21.76 -7.05
CA ASP A 132 -6.38 21.52 -8.24
C ASP A 132 -5.69 20.70 -9.33
N ARG A 133 -4.41 20.34 -9.13
CA ARG A 133 -3.66 19.58 -10.13
C ARG A 133 -4.24 18.18 -10.34
N PRO A 134 -4.17 17.64 -11.57
CA PRO A 134 -4.42 16.24 -11.82
C PRO A 134 -3.52 15.35 -10.98
N THR A 135 -4.04 14.22 -10.49
CA THR A 135 -3.27 13.32 -9.63
C THR A 135 -3.57 11.86 -9.89
N VAL A 136 -2.54 11.02 -9.77
CA VAL A 136 -2.70 9.60 -9.47
C VAL A 136 -2.74 9.41 -7.96
N VAL A 137 -3.63 8.55 -7.46
CA VAL A 137 -3.77 8.21 -6.05
C VAL A 137 -3.47 6.72 -5.87
N ARG A 138 -2.45 6.42 -5.07
CA ARG A 138 -2.01 5.05 -4.78
C ARG A 138 -1.39 4.97 -3.40
N ALA A 139 -1.49 3.81 -2.76
CA ALA A 139 -0.90 3.57 -1.44
C ALA A 139 -1.29 4.60 -0.35
N GLN A 140 -2.39 5.35 -0.50
CA GLN A 140 -2.86 6.25 0.55
C GLN A 140 -3.49 5.46 1.70
N VAL A 141 -3.23 5.91 2.92
CA VAL A 141 -3.82 5.34 4.13
C VAL A 141 -4.41 6.47 4.97
N TYR A 142 -3.56 7.39 5.44
CA TYR A 142 -3.97 8.43 6.37
C TYR A 142 -4.49 9.70 5.70
N GLN A 143 -4.11 9.97 4.46
CA GLN A 143 -4.52 11.16 3.72
C GLN A 143 -6.03 11.23 3.49
N LEU A 144 -6.71 10.08 3.43
CA LEU A 144 -8.16 9.98 3.33
C LEU A 144 -8.87 10.42 4.62
N GLY A 145 -8.18 10.41 5.77
CA GLY A 145 -8.74 10.81 7.06
C GLY A 145 -9.05 12.31 7.18
N CYS A 146 -8.55 13.13 6.25
CA CYS A 146 -8.83 14.57 6.24
C CYS A 146 -10.22 14.93 5.73
N LEU A 147 -10.93 14.00 5.08
CA LEU A 147 -12.29 14.19 4.56
C LEU A 147 -12.47 15.48 3.72
N THR A 148 -11.40 15.97 3.11
CA THR A 148 -11.43 17.16 2.27
C THR A 148 -12.19 16.82 0.99
N PRO A 149 -13.29 17.52 0.65
CA PRO A 149 -14.05 17.22 -0.55
C PRO A 149 -13.20 17.39 -1.81
N GLU A 150 -13.25 16.40 -2.71
CA GLU A 150 -12.62 16.49 -4.03
C GLU A 150 -13.27 17.61 -4.83
N LYS A 151 -12.47 18.56 -5.37
CA LYS A 151 -13.02 19.63 -6.19
C LYS A 151 -13.53 19.09 -7.53
N PRO A 152 -14.69 19.53 -8.04
CA PRO A 152 -15.21 19.09 -9.34
C PRO A 152 -14.27 19.33 -10.53
N THR A 153 -13.35 20.29 -10.40
CA THR A 153 -12.33 20.61 -11.43
C THR A 153 -11.15 19.65 -11.42
N LYS A 154 -10.93 18.89 -10.33
CA LYS A 154 -9.78 18.01 -10.19
C LYS A 154 -9.93 16.76 -11.05
N GLN A 155 -8.83 16.29 -11.61
CA GLN A 155 -8.75 15.03 -12.34
C GLN A 155 -8.01 14.00 -11.50
N VAL A 156 -8.55 12.79 -11.42
CA VAL A 156 -8.05 11.75 -10.50
C VAL A 156 -8.04 10.39 -11.19
N ALA A 157 -6.93 9.67 -11.08
CA ALA A 157 -6.86 8.24 -11.32
C ALA A 157 -6.45 7.58 -10.00
N GLN A 158 -7.19 6.59 -9.52
CA GLN A 158 -6.95 5.98 -8.22
C GLN A 158 -6.89 4.46 -8.36
N ILE A 159 -5.83 3.87 -7.81
CA ILE A 159 -5.70 2.41 -7.65
C ILE A 159 -5.95 2.07 -6.18
N GLY A 160 -7.01 1.33 -5.89
CA GLY A 160 -7.45 1.03 -4.53
C GLY A 160 -8.27 -0.25 -4.42
N ALA A 161 -8.87 -0.48 -3.24
CA ALA A 161 -9.59 -1.71 -2.94
C ALA A 161 -11.11 -1.66 -3.19
N ASP A 162 -11.71 -0.47 -3.14
CA ASP A 162 -13.18 -0.31 -3.13
C ASP A 162 -13.69 0.84 -3.99
N ALA A 163 -14.89 0.64 -4.55
CA ALA A 163 -15.67 1.67 -5.23
C ALA A 163 -16.70 2.23 -4.25
N PRO A 164 -16.95 3.55 -4.20
CA PRO A 164 -18.06 4.09 -3.44
C PRO A 164 -19.38 3.44 -3.88
N GLU A 165 -20.23 3.10 -2.90
CA GLU A 165 -21.55 2.48 -3.12
C GLU A 165 -22.45 3.35 -4.02
N GLU A 166 -22.34 4.68 -3.94
CA GLU A 166 -23.21 5.61 -4.67
C GLU A 166 -23.03 5.53 -6.19
N VAL A 167 -21.85 5.13 -6.65
CA VAL A 167 -21.50 5.02 -8.07
C VAL A 167 -22.24 3.87 -8.77
N LYS A 168 -22.65 2.84 -8.01
CA LYS A 168 -23.28 1.62 -8.57
C LYS A 168 -24.69 1.83 -9.11
N LYS A 169 -25.27 3.04 -8.98
CA LYS A 169 -26.72 3.28 -9.12
C LYS A 169 -27.10 4.35 -10.16
N GLY A 170 -26.13 4.92 -10.89
CA GLY A 170 -26.41 5.93 -11.91
C GLY A 170 -26.88 5.30 -13.24
N PRO A 171 -28.00 5.75 -13.84
CA PRO A 171 -28.51 5.22 -15.10
C PRO A 171 -27.64 5.57 -16.33
N GLU A 172 -26.68 6.50 -16.19
CA GLU A 172 -25.80 6.97 -17.28
C GLU A 172 -24.49 6.16 -17.40
N PHE A 173 -24.37 5.06 -16.65
CA PHE A 173 -23.17 4.22 -16.65
C PHE A 173 -23.37 2.96 -17.49
N THR A 174 -22.52 2.79 -18.50
CA THR A 174 -22.43 1.58 -19.30
C THR A 174 -21.48 0.61 -18.63
N ARG A 175 -21.94 -0.62 -18.38
CA ARG A 175 -21.15 -1.70 -17.82
C ARG A 175 -20.90 -2.78 -18.85
N ARG A 176 -19.68 -3.32 -18.86
CA ARG A 176 -19.30 -4.46 -19.70
C ARG A 176 -18.23 -5.31 -19.02
N ASP A 177 -18.28 -6.60 -19.29
CA ASP A 177 -17.22 -7.51 -18.88
C ASP A 177 -16.01 -7.33 -19.79
N VAL A 178 -14.82 -7.38 -19.19
CA VAL A 178 -13.53 -7.30 -19.88
C VAL A 178 -12.56 -8.32 -19.27
N SER A 179 -11.43 -8.55 -19.93
CA SER A 179 -10.39 -9.47 -19.45
C SER A 179 -9.04 -8.78 -19.43
N LEU A 180 -8.30 -8.93 -18.33
CA LEU A 180 -6.96 -8.40 -18.12
C LEU A 180 -5.99 -9.57 -17.98
N GLY A 181 -5.29 -9.92 -19.06
CA GLY A 181 -4.37 -11.05 -19.05
C GLY A 181 -5.06 -12.38 -18.67
N GLY A 182 -6.30 -12.59 -19.12
CA GLY A 182 -7.10 -13.77 -18.80
C GLY A 182 -7.86 -13.69 -17.46
N VAL A 183 -7.68 -12.62 -16.68
CA VAL A 183 -8.43 -12.40 -15.45
C VAL A 183 -9.70 -11.60 -15.73
N SER A 184 -10.85 -12.12 -15.32
CA SER A 184 -12.14 -11.44 -15.44
C SER A 184 -12.14 -10.12 -14.65
N ALA A 185 -12.62 -9.07 -15.31
CA ALA A 185 -12.81 -7.76 -14.74
C ALA A 185 -14.11 -7.13 -15.29
N GLU A 186 -14.63 -6.15 -14.58
CA GLU A 186 -15.81 -5.39 -14.97
C GLU A 186 -15.38 -3.95 -15.25
N ARG A 187 -15.74 -3.45 -16.43
CA ARG A 187 -15.53 -2.05 -16.80
C ARG A 187 -16.84 -1.31 -16.76
N THR A 188 -16.85 -0.17 -16.08
CA THR A 188 -18.00 0.74 -16.04
C THR A 188 -17.54 2.12 -16.49
N GLU A 189 -18.26 2.77 -17.38
CA GLU A 189 -17.92 4.10 -17.91
C GLU A 189 -19.18 4.95 -18.06
N GLY A 190 -19.07 6.26 -17.88
CA GLY A 190 -20.20 7.18 -18.06
C GLY A 190 -19.87 8.60 -17.63
N ARG A 191 -20.90 9.42 -17.48
CA ARG A 191 -20.76 10.81 -17.05
C ARG A 191 -21.32 10.97 -15.64
N GLY A 192 -20.61 11.71 -14.80
CA GLY A 192 -21.09 12.04 -13.45
C GLY A 192 -21.89 13.34 -13.45
N ALA A 193 -22.60 13.56 -12.33
CA ALA A 193 -23.41 14.76 -12.11
C ALA A 193 -22.58 16.06 -12.10
N ASP A 194 -21.28 15.98 -11.84
CA ASP A 194 -20.34 17.10 -11.88
C ASP A 194 -19.79 17.39 -13.29
N GLY A 195 -20.29 16.68 -14.31
CA GLY A 195 -19.93 16.87 -15.71
C GLY A 195 -18.67 16.13 -16.15
N ARG A 196 -17.90 15.53 -15.23
CA ARG A 196 -16.70 14.74 -15.54
C ARG A 196 -17.05 13.40 -16.17
N HIS A 197 -16.12 12.86 -16.93
CA HIS A 197 -16.11 11.48 -17.37
C HIS A 197 -15.56 10.60 -16.26
N PHE A 198 -16.32 9.56 -15.94
CA PHE A 198 -15.94 8.55 -14.98
C PHE A 198 -15.73 7.23 -15.70
N GLY A 199 -14.71 6.52 -15.24
CA GLY A 199 -14.57 5.12 -15.59
C GLY A 199 -13.96 4.32 -14.46
N TRP A 200 -14.32 3.05 -14.41
CA TRP A 200 -13.87 2.11 -13.41
C TRP A 200 -13.50 0.80 -14.07
N LEU A 201 -12.47 0.17 -13.51
CA LEU A 201 -12.07 -1.18 -13.82
C LEU A 201 -11.95 -1.95 -12.51
N ARG A 202 -12.91 -2.84 -12.28
CA ARG A 202 -13.01 -3.66 -11.07
C ARG A 202 -12.46 -5.05 -11.38
N ILE A 203 -11.57 -5.55 -10.53
CA ILE A 203 -10.95 -6.87 -10.65
C ILE A 203 -11.30 -7.66 -9.37
N PRO A 204 -12.49 -8.30 -9.32
CA PRO A 204 -13.04 -8.86 -8.07
C PRO A 204 -12.13 -9.90 -7.41
N SER A 205 -11.51 -10.77 -8.22
CA SER A 205 -10.62 -11.84 -7.75
C SER A 205 -9.37 -11.32 -7.03
N ARG A 206 -9.03 -10.05 -7.21
CA ARG A 206 -7.88 -9.39 -6.59
C ARG A 206 -8.27 -8.29 -5.61
N GLN A 207 -9.56 -7.99 -5.46
CA GLN A 207 -10.07 -6.86 -4.68
C GLN A 207 -9.41 -5.53 -5.10
N ILE A 208 -9.30 -5.31 -6.41
CA ILE A 208 -8.73 -4.09 -6.99
C ILE A 208 -9.82 -3.31 -7.70
N LEU A 209 -9.79 -2.00 -7.53
CA LEU A 209 -10.49 -1.03 -8.34
C LEU A 209 -9.52 0.02 -8.85
N ILE A 210 -9.53 0.23 -10.17
CA ILE A 210 -9.03 1.45 -10.78
C ILE A 210 -10.24 2.35 -11.01
N SER A 211 -10.18 3.59 -10.52
CA SER A 211 -11.20 4.62 -10.80
C SER A 211 -10.55 5.83 -11.45
N VAL A 212 -11.20 6.36 -12.47
CA VAL A 212 -10.71 7.51 -13.24
C VAL A 212 -11.83 8.54 -13.34
N ARG A 213 -11.50 9.79 -13.06
CA ARG A 213 -12.39 10.96 -13.08
C ARG A 213 -11.67 12.08 -13.81
N THR A 214 -12.10 12.43 -15.01
CA THR A 214 -11.41 13.40 -15.88
C THR A 214 -12.41 14.27 -16.63
N HIS A 215 -11.94 15.40 -17.18
CA HIS A 215 -12.78 16.22 -18.08
C HIS A 215 -12.73 15.75 -19.53
N ASP A 216 -11.75 14.92 -19.87
CA ASP A 216 -11.54 14.40 -21.22
C ASP A 216 -11.82 12.88 -21.27
N PRO A 217 -12.83 12.42 -22.02
CA PRO A 217 -13.15 11.00 -22.12
C PRO A 217 -12.02 10.17 -22.73
N GLU A 218 -11.17 10.75 -23.57
CA GLU A 218 -10.04 10.07 -24.19
C GLU A 218 -8.97 9.74 -23.14
N ILE A 219 -8.70 10.68 -22.22
CA ILE A 219 -7.77 10.45 -21.11
C ILE A 219 -8.30 9.35 -20.19
N ALA A 220 -9.59 9.39 -19.81
CA ALA A 220 -10.19 8.35 -18.98
C ALA A 220 -10.05 6.96 -19.62
N ARG A 221 -10.43 6.86 -20.89
CA ARG A 221 -10.39 5.60 -21.62
C ARG A 221 -8.98 5.06 -21.72
N ARG A 222 -8.01 5.91 -22.07
CA ARG A 222 -6.61 5.52 -22.22
C ARG A 222 -6.00 5.00 -20.92
N ILE A 223 -6.26 5.67 -19.79
CA ILE A 223 -5.79 5.20 -18.48
C ILE A 223 -6.34 3.79 -18.21
N LEU A 224 -7.63 3.55 -18.46
CA LEU A 224 -8.26 2.25 -18.23
C LEU A 224 -7.80 1.17 -19.25
N ASP A 225 -7.59 1.55 -20.51
CA ASP A 225 -7.11 0.66 -21.58
C ASP A 225 -5.66 0.21 -21.34
N SER A 226 -4.86 1.05 -20.69
CA SER A 226 -3.47 0.75 -20.35
C SER A 226 -3.29 -0.20 -19.16
N ALA A 227 -4.39 -0.56 -18.47
CA ALA A 227 -4.33 -1.36 -17.26
C ALA A 227 -3.79 -2.77 -17.52
N GLN A 228 -2.79 -3.16 -16.74
CA GLN A 228 -2.13 -4.47 -16.86
C GLN A 228 -1.93 -5.08 -15.47
N LEU A 229 -2.29 -6.35 -15.32
CA LEU A 229 -1.88 -7.14 -14.17
C LEU A 229 -0.42 -7.54 -14.36
N VAL A 230 0.40 -7.30 -13.35
CA VAL A 230 1.85 -7.54 -13.40
C VAL A 230 2.32 -8.28 -12.16
N SER A 231 3.23 -9.23 -12.35
CA SER A 231 3.95 -9.88 -11.25
C SER A 231 5.18 -9.08 -10.82
N VAL A 232 5.72 -8.24 -11.70
CA VAL A 232 6.80 -7.29 -11.44
C VAL A 232 6.44 -5.99 -12.18
N ASP A 233 6.43 -4.87 -11.47
CA ASP A 233 6.06 -3.59 -12.08
C ASP A 233 7.20 -2.95 -12.88
N HIS A 234 6.90 -1.82 -13.51
CA HIS A 234 7.87 -1.04 -14.30
C HIS A 234 9.12 -0.58 -13.51
N ASN A 235 9.06 -0.51 -12.18
CA ASN A 235 10.21 -0.18 -11.32
C ASN A 235 11.03 -1.41 -10.93
N GLY A 236 10.63 -2.61 -11.34
CA GLY A 236 11.29 -3.86 -11.00
C GLY A 236 10.83 -4.45 -9.66
N CYS A 237 9.72 -3.96 -9.10
CA CYS A 237 9.19 -4.42 -7.82
C CYS A 237 8.18 -5.56 -8.01
N PRO A 238 8.40 -6.74 -7.40
CA PRO A 238 7.44 -7.82 -7.43
C PRO A 238 6.11 -7.44 -6.76
N ASP A 239 5.00 -7.93 -7.30
CA ASP A 239 3.65 -7.70 -6.75
C ASP A 239 3.48 -8.29 -5.35
N ARG A 240 4.28 -9.33 -5.03
CA ARG A 240 4.40 -9.94 -3.72
C ARG A 240 5.76 -9.70 -3.09
N ARG A 241 5.80 -9.50 -1.77
CA ARG A 241 7.07 -9.30 -1.06
C ARG A 241 8.01 -10.48 -1.35
N PRO A 242 9.21 -10.25 -1.92
CA PRO A 242 10.14 -11.32 -2.20
C PRO A 242 10.72 -11.87 -0.88
N PRO A 243 11.18 -13.14 -0.86
CA PRO A 243 11.95 -13.67 0.25
C PRO A 243 13.29 -12.95 0.39
N LYS A 244 13.94 -13.10 1.55
CA LYS A 244 15.28 -12.58 1.77
C LYS A 244 16.26 -13.22 0.79
N ALA A 245 17.00 -12.39 0.06
CA ALA A 245 18.05 -12.83 -0.85
C ALA A 245 19.27 -11.91 -0.66
N ALA A 246 20.37 -12.47 -0.15
CA ALA A 246 21.58 -11.70 0.09
C ALA A 246 22.27 -11.33 -1.22
N HIS A 247 22.71 -10.07 -1.33
CA HIS A 247 23.54 -9.61 -2.44
C HIS A 247 24.97 -10.19 -2.33
N PRO A 248 25.67 -10.46 -3.46
CA PRO A 248 27.09 -10.78 -3.46
C PRO A 248 27.96 -9.69 -2.79
N GLY A 249 28.36 -9.93 -1.54
CA GLY A 249 29.10 -8.95 -0.74
C GLY A 249 28.34 -8.43 0.49
N ALA A 250 27.11 -8.91 0.71
CA ALA A 250 26.27 -8.53 1.86
C ALA A 250 26.92 -8.75 3.24
N ARG A 251 27.95 -9.61 3.34
CA ARG A 251 28.74 -9.80 4.57
C ARG A 251 29.74 -8.68 4.86
N ALA A 252 30.06 -7.86 3.86
CA ALA A 252 31.02 -6.76 3.99
C ALA A 252 30.32 -5.41 4.19
N ALA A 253 29.14 -5.22 3.58
CA ALA A 253 28.40 -3.96 3.62
C ALA A 253 26.89 -4.20 3.52
N MET A 254 26.09 -3.25 4.01
CA MET A 254 24.63 -3.29 3.94
C MET A 254 24.14 -3.23 2.48
N ALA A 255 24.76 -2.37 1.67
CA ALA A 255 24.55 -2.21 0.23
C ALA A 255 25.89 -2.16 -0.51
N PRO A 256 25.97 -2.57 -1.78
CA PRO A 256 27.15 -2.32 -2.61
C PRO A 256 27.48 -0.82 -2.70
N GLY A 257 28.77 -0.50 -2.80
CA GLY A 257 29.24 0.90 -2.80
C GLY A 257 28.86 1.69 -4.04
N ASP A 258 28.67 1.02 -5.19
CA ASP A 258 28.30 1.63 -6.47
C ASP A 258 27.15 0.84 -7.13
N PRO A 259 25.91 0.99 -6.62
CA PRO A 259 24.75 0.32 -7.20
C PRO A 259 24.39 0.93 -8.56
N ALA A 260 24.16 0.09 -9.56
CA ALA A 260 23.60 0.54 -10.84
C ALA A 260 22.16 1.05 -10.66
N SER A 261 21.36 0.38 -9.81
CA SER A 261 20.04 0.86 -9.41
C SER A 261 19.58 0.29 -8.08
N ILE A 262 18.63 0.99 -7.45
CA ILE A 262 17.90 0.52 -6.27
C ILE A 262 16.40 0.69 -6.53
N SER A 263 15.67 -0.43 -6.64
CA SER A 263 14.21 -0.41 -6.66
C SER A 263 13.67 -0.42 -5.25
N ILE A 264 12.86 0.57 -4.90
CA ILE A 264 12.21 0.71 -3.61
C ILE A 264 10.82 0.10 -3.73
N CYS A 265 10.57 -1.02 -3.06
CA CYS A 265 9.31 -1.74 -3.11
C CYS A 265 8.59 -1.65 -1.75
N TYR A 266 7.53 -0.85 -1.65
CA TYR A 266 6.81 -0.65 -0.40
C TYR A 266 5.56 -1.53 -0.33
N TYR A 267 5.50 -2.40 0.67
CA TYR A 267 4.39 -3.34 0.93
C TYR A 267 3.55 -2.90 2.14
N GLY A 268 4.10 -2.02 2.97
CA GLY A 268 3.47 -1.53 4.19
C GLY A 268 3.52 -2.54 5.35
N PRO A 269 3.01 -2.14 6.52
CA PRO A 269 3.24 -2.82 7.81
C PRO A 269 2.58 -4.20 7.93
N ARG A 270 1.54 -4.46 7.14
CA ARG A 270 0.68 -5.66 7.25
C ARG A 270 0.34 -6.27 5.89
N GLY A 271 0.94 -5.77 4.82
CA GLY A 271 0.64 -6.20 3.46
C GLY A 271 1.75 -7.09 2.93
N ASP A 272 1.37 -8.09 2.13
CA ASP A 272 2.31 -8.81 1.26
C ASP A 272 2.20 -8.35 -0.19
N VAL A 273 1.29 -7.42 -0.48
CA VAL A 273 1.03 -6.89 -1.82
C VAL A 273 1.71 -5.54 -1.99
N LEU A 274 2.38 -5.33 -3.12
CA LEU A 274 3.04 -4.08 -3.46
C LEU A 274 2.04 -2.92 -3.38
N ARG A 275 2.34 -1.91 -2.57
CA ARG A 275 1.51 -0.71 -2.42
C ARG A 275 1.95 0.37 -3.38
N THR A 276 3.25 0.62 -3.48
CA THR A 276 3.85 1.57 -4.41
C THR A 276 5.33 1.25 -4.58
N SER A 277 5.95 1.80 -5.62
CA SER A 277 7.36 1.60 -5.92
C SER A 277 7.99 2.84 -6.53
N ALA A 278 9.32 2.88 -6.49
CA ALA A 278 10.15 3.83 -7.21
C ALA A 278 11.47 3.14 -7.59
N ARG A 279 12.16 3.63 -8.61
CA ARG A 279 13.50 3.17 -8.98
C ARG A 279 14.49 4.32 -8.95
N LEU A 280 15.54 4.17 -8.16
CA LEU A 280 16.67 5.10 -8.12
C LEU A 280 17.81 4.59 -8.99
N SER A 281 18.55 5.50 -9.59
CA SER A 281 19.76 5.22 -10.37
C SER A 281 20.79 6.33 -10.17
N GLY A 282 22.03 6.08 -10.59
CA GLY A 282 23.12 7.06 -10.53
C GLY A 282 23.33 7.63 -9.12
N ARG A 283 23.42 8.96 -9.02
CA ARG A 283 23.73 9.65 -7.75
C ARG A 283 22.74 9.36 -6.63
N ASP A 284 21.45 9.20 -6.93
CA ASP A 284 20.44 8.96 -5.90
C ASP A 284 20.54 7.53 -5.34
N ALA A 285 20.82 6.55 -6.20
CA ALA A 285 21.09 5.18 -5.77
C ALA A 285 22.37 5.10 -4.93
N ALA A 286 23.46 5.73 -5.36
CA ALA A 286 24.71 5.80 -4.60
C ALA A 286 24.53 6.51 -3.25
N ALA A 287 23.79 7.61 -3.20
CA ALA A 287 23.52 8.33 -1.97
C ALA A 287 22.69 7.51 -0.97
N LEU A 288 21.71 6.74 -1.45
CA LEU A 288 20.95 5.82 -0.60
C LEU A 288 21.85 4.68 -0.10
N ALA A 289 22.66 4.05 -0.95
CA ALA A 289 23.59 3.00 -0.55
C ALA A 289 24.61 3.48 0.51
N ALA A 290 25.17 4.67 0.32
CA ALA A 290 26.06 5.28 1.31
C ALA A 290 25.38 5.49 2.66
N ALA A 291 24.12 5.96 2.67
CA ALA A 291 23.35 6.13 3.91
C ALA A 291 23.06 4.78 4.59
N LEU A 292 22.75 3.73 3.82
CA LEU A 292 22.55 2.38 4.35
C LEU A 292 23.84 1.84 4.98
N ASN A 293 24.98 2.00 4.32
CA ASN A 293 26.29 1.57 4.82
C ASN A 293 26.80 2.34 6.04
N ALA A 294 26.35 3.60 6.22
CA ALA A 294 26.67 4.40 7.39
C ALA A 294 25.80 4.08 8.63
N SER A 295 24.85 3.15 8.50
CA SER A 295 23.95 2.77 9.59
C SER A 295 24.69 2.05 10.71
N ARG A 296 24.31 2.31 11.96
CA ARG A 296 24.88 1.61 13.12
C ARG A 296 24.62 0.10 13.00
N PRO A 297 25.60 -0.78 13.28
CA PRO A 297 25.39 -2.23 13.27
C PRO A 297 24.34 -2.69 14.29
N GLY A 298 23.62 -3.77 13.98
CA GLY A 298 22.59 -4.36 14.83
C GLY A 298 21.17 -3.86 14.53
N PRO A 299 20.12 -4.51 15.04
CA PRO A 299 18.74 -4.05 14.89
C PRO A 299 18.46 -2.81 15.76
N ASN A 300 17.41 -2.07 15.44
CA ASN A 300 16.89 -1.09 16.40
C ASN A 300 16.37 -1.80 17.66
N PRO A 301 16.48 -1.17 18.84
CA PRO A 301 15.83 -1.66 20.05
C PRO A 301 14.32 -1.81 19.85
N ASP A 302 13.75 -2.85 20.46
CA ASP A 302 12.32 -3.05 20.53
C ASP A 302 11.68 -1.96 21.41
N VAL A 303 10.46 -1.55 21.09
CA VAL A 303 9.68 -0.61 21.92
C VAL A 303 9.17 -1.33 23.16
N ASP A 304 9.01 -0.58 24.26
CA ASP A 304 8.23 -1.04 25.40
C ASP A 304 6.89 -1.63 24.91
N PRO A 305 6.60 -2.92 25.20
CA PRO A 305 5.35 -3.57 24.80
C PRO A 305 4.09 -2.80 25.22
N LYS A 306 4.15 -1.99 26.28
CA LYS A 306 3.02 -1.14 26.72
C LYS A 306 2.68 -0.02 25.73
N GLN A 307 3.62 0.38 24.88
CA GLN A 307 3.41 1.36 23.82
C GLN A 307 2.97 0.70 22.51
N CYS A 308 2.83 -0.63 22.49
CA CYS A 308 2.45 -1.39 21.32
C CYS A 308 0.95 -1.68 21.32
N LEU A 309 0.24 -1.14 20.32
CA LEU A 309 -1.21 -1.34 20.15
C LEU A 309 -1.63 -2.80 19.95
N HIS A 310 -0.72 -3.68 19.52
CA HIS A 310 -0.97 -5.11 19.32
C HIS A 310 0.22 -5.95 19.79
N PRO A 311 0.00 -7.19 20.28
CA PRO A 311 1.08 -8.07 20.69
C PRO A 311 2.08 -8.30 19.54
N PRO A 312 3.39 -8.26 19.82
CA PRO A 312 4.40 -8.13 18.78
C PRO A 312 4.68 -9.48 18.11
N ALA A 313 4.16 -9.67 16.90
CA ALA A 313 4.92 -10.42 15.90
C ALA A 313 5.91 -9.42 15.27
N PRO A 314 7.19 -9.76 15.06
CA PRO A 314 8.06 -8.92 14.24
C PRO A 314 7.34 -8.73 12.90
N PRO A 315 6.96 -7.49 12.54
CA PRO A 315 6.22 -7.29 11.32
C PRO A 315 7.10 -7.75 10.16
N PRO A 316 6.49 -8.16 9.04
CA PRO A 316 7.26 -8.28 7.84
C PRO A 316 7.83 -6.90 7.46
N ALA A 317 8.90 -6.88 6.67
CA ALA A 317 9.52 -5.62 6.25
C ALA A 317 8.52 -4.70 5.55
N ASP A 318 8.46 -3.43 5.95
CA ASP A 318 7.62 -2.40 5.35
C ASP A 318 7.99 -2.17 3.89
N ALA A 319 9.29 -2.12 3.62
CA ALA A 319 9.87 -1.97 2.30
C ALA A 319 10.95 -3.02 2.06
N VAL A 320 11.15 -3.34 0.77
CA VAL A 320 12.29 -4.11 0.30
C VAL A 320 13.01 -3.27 -0.74
N LEU A 321 14.31 -3.09 -0.57
CA LEU A 321 15.18 -2.43 -1.53
C LEU A 321 15.86 -3.50 -2.37
N LEU A 322 15.53 -3.58 -3.66
CA LEU A 322 16.18 -4.49 -4.60
C LEU A 322 17.37 -3.76 -5.21
N VAL A 323 18.57 -4.18 -4.83
CA VAL A 323 19.82 -3.55 -5.24
C VAL A 323 20.45 -4.38 -6.36
N GLU A 324 20.89 -3.69 -7.40
CA GLU A 324 21.56 -4.28 -8.57
C GLU A 324 22.87 -3.54 -8.84
N ASP A 325 23.95 -4.30 -9.00
CA ASP A 325 25.26 -3.82 -9.42
C ASP A 325 25.90 -4.82 -10.42
N ALA A 326 27.18 -4.63 -10.75
CA ALA A 326 27.91 -5.53 -11.65
C ALA A 326 28.12 -6.95 -11.09
N ALA A 327 28.10 -7.12 -9.76
CA ALA A 327 28.29 -8.41 -9.10
C ALA A 327 26.99 -9.22 -9.03
N GLY A 328 25.83 -8.55 -9.02
CA GLY A 328 24.53 -9.19 -9.12
C GLY A 328 23.42 -8.43 -8.41
N LYS A 329 22.42 -9.19 -7.96
CA LYS A 329 21.21 -8.66 -7.30
C LYS A 329 21.11 -9.15 -5.87
N GLY A 330 20.47 -8.34 -5.03
CA GLY A 330 20.04 -8.76 -3.70
C GLY A 330 19.01 -7.82 -3.11
N ALA A 331 18.55 -8.14 -1.90
CA ALA A 331 17.46 -7.46 -1.23
C ALA A 331 17.90 -6.96 0.15
N ILE A 332 17.52 -5.72 0.47
CA ILE A 332 17.62 -5.15 1.82
C ILE A 332 16.20 -4.95 2.33
N HIS A 333 15.86 -5.69 3.38
CA HIS A 333 14.57 -5.61 4.05
C HIS A 333 14.59 -4.50 5.09
N VAL A 334 13.62 -3.61 5.02
CA VAL A 334 13.52 -2.42 5.88
C VAL A 334 12.24 -2.53 6.71
N ALA A 335 12.40 -2.68 8.02
CA ALA A 335 11.30 -2.70 8.99
C ALA A 335 11.40 -1.49 9.92
N PHE A 336 10.38 -0.63 9.91
CA PHE A 336 10.32 0.60 10.72
C PHE A 336 8.97 0.83 11.40
N SER A 337 7.88 0.26 10.88
CA SER A 337 6.53 0.54 11.38
C SER A 337 6.17 -0.24 12.63
N GLY A 338 6.75 -1.41 12.84
CA GLY A 338 6.42 -2.25 14.00
C GLY A 338 7.10 -1.83 15.28
N CYS A 339 6.73 -2.55 16.34
CA CYS A 339 7.32 -2.40 17.67
C CYS A 339 8.59 -3.22 17.90
N THR A 340 8.70 -4.37 17.22
CA THR A 340 9.81 -5.29 17.39
C THR A 340 10.49 -5.59 16.08
N GLY A 341 11.75 -6.02 16.13
CA GLY A 341 12.48 -6.51 14.95
C GLY A 341 12.75 -5.45 13.88
N ARG A 342 12.67 -4.16 14.25
CA ARG A 342 12.98 -3.03 13.37
C ARG A 342 14.46 -3.01 12.97
N GLY A 343 14.72 -2.42 11.81
CA GLY A 343 16.06 -2.23 11.26
C GLY A 343 16.12 -2.57 9.78
N LEU A 344 17.37 -2.62 9.31
CA LEU A 344 17.79 -3.07 7.99
C LEU A 344 18.29 -4.51 8.10
N ASP A 345 18.02 -5.31 7.07
CA ASP A 345 18.49 -6.70 6.98
C ASP A 345 18.76 -7.06 5.51
N ASN A 346 20.03 -7.28 5.15
CA ASN A 346 20.44 -7.67 3.80
C ASN A 346 20.63 -9.19 3.64
N GLY A 347 20.13 -9.98 4.59
CA GLY A 347 20.28 -11.43 4.65
C GLY A 347 21.60 -11.93 5.26
N ALA A 348 22.58 -11.06 5.46
CA ALA A 348 23.87 -11.41 6.07
C ALA A 348 24.21 -10.56 7.31
N GLN A 349 23.75 -9.31 7.34
CA GLN A 349 23.99 -8.33 8.39
C GLN A 349 22.69 -7.61 8.73
N ARG A 350 22.66 -7.04 9.94
CA ARG A 350 21.59 -6.15 10.39
C ARG A 350 22.17 -4.79 10.77
N ALA A 351 21.41 -3.73 10.52
CA ALA A 351 21.76 -2.38 10.93
C ALA A 351 20.53 -1.58 11.36
N HIS A 352 20.76 -0.48 12.06
CA HIS A 352 19.71 0.43 12.48
C HIS A 352 19.05 1.07 11.26
N VAL A 353 17.73 1.19 11.29
CA VAL A 353 16.99 2.15 10.47
C VAL A 353 16.77 3.42 11.28
N ASN A 354 16.90 4.58 10.65
CA ASN A 354 16.62 5.88 11.26
C ASN A 354 15.73 6.74 10.37
N LEU A 355 15.21 7.84 10.91
CA LEU A 355 14.29 8.70 10.18
C LEU A 355 14.88 9.25 8.87
N PRO A 356 16.14 9.72 8.80
CA PRO A 356 16.76 10.14 7.54
C PRO A 356 16.76 9.05 6.46
N ILE A 357 17.04 7.79 6.80
CA ILE A 357 16.98 6.67 5.85
C ILE A 357 15.55 6.44 5.37
N ILE A 358 14.58 6.44 6.29
CA ILE A 358 13.16 6.26 5.94
C ILE A 358 12.71 7.39 5.01
N GLN A 359 13.09 8.63 5.28
CA GLN A 359 12.77 9.77 4.40
C GLN A 359 13.34 9.57 2.99
N ARG A 360 14.60 9.14 2.87
CA ARG A 360 15.22 8.84 1.55
C ARG A 360 14.50 7.72 0.79
N ILE A 361 13.91 6.76 1.50
CA ILE A 361 13.12 5.66 0.94
C ILE A 361 11.71 6.14 0.56
N MET A 362 11.05 6.90 1.43
CA MET A 362 9.62 7.21 1.30
C MET A 362 9.33 8.44 0.44
N ILE A 363 10.24 9.41 0.35
CA ILE A 363 10.07 10.60 -0.50
C ILE A 363 9.88 10.21 -1.98
N PRO A 364 10.74 9.37 -2.61
CA PRO A 364 10.54 8.95 -4.00
C PRO A 364 9.22 8.21 -4.26
N LEU A 365 8.66 7.56 -3.23
CA LEU A 365 7.40 6.82 -3.34
C LEU A 365 6.15 7.74 -3.34
N GLY A 366 6.30 8.99 -2.92
CA GLY A 366 5.19 9.95 -2.83
C GLY A 366 4.08 9.48 -1.88
N THR A 367 4.39 8.67 -0.86
CA THR A 367 3.40 8.19 0.11
C THR A 367 3.83 8.45 1.55
N GLY A 368 2.84 8.56 2.44
CA GLY A 368 3.06 8.73 3.87
C GLY A 368 3.51 7.43 4.53
N PHE A 369 4.13 7.56 5.70
CA PHE A 369 4.55 6.43 6.52
C PHE A 369 4.29 6.71 7.99
N THR A 370 4.23 5.65 8.78
CA THR A 370 4.18 5.70 10.24
C THR A 370 5.25 4.79 10.80
N PHE A 371 5.75 5.14 11.98
CA PHE A 371 6.73 4.35 12.70
C PHE A 371 6.42 4.38 14.19
N ASN A 372 6.94 3.40 14.92
CA ASN A 372 6.83 3.31 16.36
C ASN A 372 8.21 3.50 16.99
N GLY A 373 8.24 3.95 18.25
CA GLY A 373 9.46 4.12 19.02
C GLY A 373 10.38 5.23 18.53
N ASP A 374 11.58 5.27 19.10
CA ASP A 374 12.62 6.22 18.73
C ASP A 374 13.45 5.68 17.55
N LEU A 375 13.54 6.48 16.48
CA LEU A 375 14.35 6.25 15.28
C LEU A 375 15.35 7.39 15.06
N SER A 376 15.78 8.02 16.16
CA SER A 376 16.82 9.05 16.16
C SER A 376 18.16 8.51 15.64
N PRO A 377 19.03 9.40 15.09
CA PRO A 377 20.29 9.02 14.43
C PRO A 377 21.29 8.23 15.29
#